data_AF-F7XSP4-F1
#
_entry.id   AF-F7XSP4-F1
#
_cell.length_a   1.000
_cell.length_b   1.000
_cell.length_c   1.000
_cell.angle_alpha   90.00
_cell.angle_beta   90.00
_cell.angle_gamma   90.00
#
_symmetry.space_group_name_H-M   'P 1'
#
loop_
_entity.id
_entity.type
_entity.pdbx_description
1 polymer ?
#
loop_
_entity_poly.entity_id
_entity_poly.type
_entity_poly.pdbx_seq_one_letter_code
_entity_poly.pdbx_strand_id
1 'polypeptide(L)'
;MKGSVRALCAFLGVGALGSALCVSCTTVCPHAGKAKAEKVECALKGGIFRGTLPAADCPGIDTTVTFNADGTAQKVELALEKKSAPSPLTYRGTWMVREDGIVELSLVSSEQSKAPHEKELYELIDGNSVRYMGAPGAGKPSKEMAPFYVLKKTKK
;
A
#
# COMPACT_ATOMS: atom_id res chain seq x y z
N MET A 1 -36.13 -29.63 -20.37
CA MET A 1 -35.41 -30.78 -20.96
C MET A 1 -34.33 -31.24 -20.00
N LYS A 2 -34.21 -32.55 -19.81
CA LYS A 2 -33.25 -33.21 -18.90
C LYS A 2 -31.97 -33.50 -19.67
N GLY A 3 -30.81 -33.18 -19.12
CA GLY A 3 -29.51 -33.45 -19.75
C GLY A 3 -28.50 -33.89 -18.69
N SER A 4 -28.64 -35.14 -18.25
CA SER A 4 -27.68 -35.86 -17.41
C SER A 4 -26.60 -36.43 -18.32
N VAL A 5 -25.33 -36.08 -18.11
CA VAL A 5 -24.20 -36.74 -18.77
C VAL A 5 -23.40 -37.45 -17.69
N ARG A 6 -23.61 -38.77 -17.62
CA ARG A 6 -22.81 -39.71 -16.83
C ARG A 6 -21.48 -39.92 -17.56
N ALA A 7 -20.37 -39.52 -16.95
CA ALA A 7 -19.05 -39.93 -17.41
C ALA A 7 -18.78 -41.37 -16.96
N LEU A 8 -18.81 -42.29 -17.93
CA LEU A 8 -18.48 -43.70 -17.76
C LEU A 8 -16.96 -43.85 -17.89
N CYS A 9 -16.25 -44.01 -16.77
CA CYS A 9 -14.84 -44.42 -16.80
C CYS A 9 -14.78 -45.94 -16.98
N ALA A 10 -14.38 -46.40 -18.17
CA ALA A 10 -13.97 -47.77 -18.43
C ALA A 10 -12.44 -47.86 -18.54
N PHE A 11 -11.93 -48.95 -18.00
CA PHE A 11 -10.53 -49.25 -17.72
C PHE A 11 -9.66 -49.51 -18.97
N LEU A 12 -8.35 -49.31 -18.79
CA LEU A 12 -7.24 -50.26 -19.07
C LEU A 12 -6.05 -49.57 -19.76
N GLY A 13 -4.88 -49.65 -19.12
CA GLY A 13 -3.62 -49.25 -19.76
C GLY A 13 -2.48 -49.09 -18.76
N VAL A 14 -1.87 -50.21 -18.39
CA VAL A 14 -0.53 -50.24 -17.77
C VAL A 14 0.50 -49.99 -18.87
N GLY A 15 1.36 -48.99 -18.72
CA GLY A 15 2.45 -48.68 -19.65
C GLY A 15 3.46 -47.72 -19.02
N ALA A 16 4.71 -48.14 -18.95
CA ALA A 16 5.80 -47.53 -18.21
C ALA A 16 6.47 -46.33 -18.92
N LEU A 17 7.13 -45.50 -18.08
CA LEU A 17 8.35 -44.71 -18.33
C LEU A 17 8.37 -43.67 -19.46
N GLY A 18 8.47 -42.39 -19.08
CA GLY A 18 9.21 -41.40 -19.87
C GLY A 18 8.57 -40.02 -20.03
N SER A 19 9.27 -39.02 -19.50
CA SER A 19 9.51 -37.72 -20.15
C SER A 19 8.39 -36.66 -20.16
N ALA A 20 8.54 -35.73 -19.22
CA ALA A 20 8.33 -34.29 -19.33
C ALA A 20 7.01 -33.79 -19.96
N LEU A 21 6.10 -33.39 -19.06
CA LEU A 21 5.06 -32.42 -19.35
C LEU A 21 5.69 -31.11 -19.87
N CYS A 22 5.39 -30.75 -21.12
CA CYS A 22 5.25 -29.35 -21.51
C CYS A 22 3.82 -29.12 -21.99
N VAL A 23 2.88 -29.22 -21.05
CA VAL A 23 1.55 -28.63 -21.22
C VAL A 23 1.77 -27.13 -21.36
N SER A 24 1.64 -26.66 -22.60
CA SER A 24 1.70 -25.24 -22.96
C SER A 24 0.51 -24.54 -22.32
N CYS A 25 0.71 -24.13 -21.07
CA CYS A 25 -0.26 -23.35 -20.33
C CYS A 25 -0.12 -21.90 -20.78
N THR A 26 -0.82 -21.55 -21.86
CA THR A 26 -1.12 -20.16 -22.21
C THR A 26 -2.14 -19.62 -21.20
N THR A 27 -1.76 -19.56 -19.93
CA THR A 27 -2.49 -18.77 -18.94
C THR A 27 -2.13 -17.32 -19.24
N VAL A 28 -3.03 -16.66 -19.95
CA VAL A 28 -3.17 -15.20 -19.88
C VAL A 28 -3.41 -14.89 -18.41
N CYS A 29 -2.35 -14.55 -17.67
CA CYS A 29 -2.44 -14.21 -16.25
C CYS A 29 -3.22 -12.89 -16.12
N PRO A 30 -4.44 -12.87 -15.54
CA PRO A 30 -5.12 -11.62 -15.20
C PRO A 30 -4.48 -10.95 -13.96
N HIS A 31 -3.29 -11.38 -13.53
CA HIS A 31 -2.75 -11.15 -12.19
C HIS A 31 -1.68 -10.05 -12.09
N ALA A 32 -1.41 -9.34 -13.18
CA ALA A 32 -0.37 -8.31 -13.18
C ALA A 32 -0.62 -7.22 -12.10
N GLY A 33 -1.90 -6.86 -11.87
CA GLY A 33 -2.28 -5.92 -10.81
C GLY A 33 -2.06 -6.47 -9.41
N LYS A 34 -2.47 -7.73 -9.15
CA LYS A 34 -2.32 -8.35 -7.83
C LYS A 34 -0.84 -8.63 -7.49
N ALA A 35 0.00 -8.96 -8.47
CA ALA A 35 1.44 -9.09 -8.26
C ALA A 35 2.11 -7.75 -7.89
N LYS A 36 1.64 -6.62 -8.46
CA LYS A 36 2.13 -5.29 -8.10
C LYS A 36 1.72 -4.90 -6.68
N ALA A 37 0.46 -5.12 -6.32
CA ALA A 37 -0.06 -4.84 -4.98
C ALA A 37 0.70 -5.62 -3.90
N GLU A 38 0.94 -6.91 -4.12
CA GLU A 38 1.67 -7.77 -3.19
C GLU A 38 3.12 -7.30 -2.97
N LYS A 39 3.83 -6.94 -4.05
CA LYS A 39 5.19 -6.39 -3.94
C LYS A 39 5.22 -5.12 -3.09
N VAL A 40 4.23 -4.23 -3.26
CA VAL A 40 4.14 -2.99 -2.48
C VAL A 40 3.81 -3.31 -1.03
N GLU A 41 2.88 -4.23 -0.76
CA GLU A 41 2.55 -4.65 0.59
C GLU A 41 3.79 -5.20 1.31
N CYS A 42 4.55 -6.11 0.68
CA CYS A 42 5.78 -6.67 1.23
C CYS A 42 6.84 -5.60 1.59
N ALA A 43 6.95 -4.53 0.80
CA ALA A 43 7.92 -3.46 1.06
C ALA A 43 7.54 -2.59 2.27
N LEU A 44 6.24 -2.37 2.47
CA LEU A 44 5.70 -1.45 3.47
C LEU A 44 5.45 -2.11 4.82
N LYS A 45 5.01 -3.37 4.80
CA LYS A 45 4.56 -4.10 6.00
C LYS A 45 5.61 -4.10 7.10
N GLY A 46 5.22 -3.65 8.29
CA GLY A 46 6.10 -3.50 9.46
C GLY A 46 7.11 -2.35 9.35
N GLY A 47 6.98 -1.49 8.34
CA GLY A 47 7.87 -0.36 8.07
C GLY A 47 7.40 0.93 8.73
N ILE A 48 8.38 1.75 9.13
CA ILE A 48 8.18 3.12 9.61
C ILE A 48 8.85 4.04 8.59
N PHE A 49 8.12 5.03 8.10
CA PHE A 49 8.56 5.97 7.08
C PHE A 49 8.46 7.39 7.62
N ARG A 50 9.52 8.18 7.45
CA ARG A 50 9.60 9.54 7.98
C ARG A 50 10.14 10.53 6.96
N GLY A 51 9.65 11.76 7.02
CA GLY A 51 10.11 12.88 6.20
C GLY A 51 9.47 14.18 6.67
N THR A 52 9.89 15.29 6.08
CA THR A 52 9.32 16.61 6.35
C THR A 52 8.48 17.02 5.15
N LEU A 53 7.16 17.00 5.32
CA LEU A 53 6.22 17.42 4.28
C LEU A 53 6.10 18.95 4.27
N PRO A 54 5.99 19.59 3.09
CA PRO A 54 5.82 21.03 2.99
C PRO A 54 4.45 21.45 3.56
N ALA A 55 4.42 22.60 4.23
CA ALA A 55 3.23 23.24 4.76
C ALA A 55 3.17 24.71 4.29
N ALA A 56 1.97 25.27 4.17
CA ALA A 56 1.81 26.63 3.67
C ALA A 56 2.33 27.70 4.66
N ASP A 57 2.00 27.52 5.94
CA ASP A 57 2.23 28.54 6.98
C ASP A 57 3.34 28.17 7.98
N CYS A 58 3.90 26.96 7.87
CA CYS A 58 4.96 26.46 8.72
C CYS A 58 6.17 26.02 7.88
N PRO A 59 7.40 26.04 8.42
CA PRO A 59 8.61 25.53 7.75
C PRO A 59 8.49 24.11 7.20
N GLY A 60 7.60 23.31 7.79
CA GLY A 60 7.26 21.96 7.38
C GLY A 60 6.56 21.20 8.50
N ILE A 61 6.09 20.00 8.17
CA ILE A 61 5.50 19.06 9.12
C ILE A 61 6.37 17.82 9.11
N ASP A 62 6.98 17.49 10.24
CA ASP A 62 7.67 16.21 10.41
C ASP A 62 6.62 15.11 10.53
N THR A 63 6.54 14.28 9.49
CA THR A 63 5.52 13.25 9.34
C THR A 63 6.17 11.89 9.46
N THR A 64 5.65 11.07 10.36
CA THR A 64 6.01 9.66 10.52
C THR A 64 4.79 8.79 10.26
N VAL A 65 4.89 7.84 9.32
CA VAL A 65 3.84 6.88 8.99
C VAL A 65 4.35 5.48 9.28
N THR A 66 3.60 4.73 10.08
CA THR A 66 3.86 3.31 10.38
C THR A 66 2.81 2.46 9.70
N PHE A 67 3.24 1.52 8.86
CA PHE A 67 2.39 0.52 8.23
C PHE A 67 2.55 -0.81 8.99
N ASN A 68 1.67 -1.09 9.95
CA ASN A 68 1.77 -2.30 10.77
C ASN A 68 1.46 -3.56 9.97
N ALA A 69 2.00 -4.69 10.42
CA ALA A 69 1.85 -5.98 9.74
C ALA A 69 0.43 -6.58 9.82
N ASP A 70 -0.42 -6.07 10.71
CA ASP A 70 -1.80 -6.47 10.87
C ASP A 70 -2.79 -5.67 9.99
N GLY A 71 -2.28 -4.79 9.12
CA GLY A 71 -3.10 -3.91 8.28
C GLY A 71 -3.55 -2.62 8.98
N THR A 72 -3.14 -2.40 10.24
CA THR A 72 -3.33 -1.11 10.91
C THR A 72 -2.23 -0.12 10.54
N ALA A 73 -2.52 1.17 10.65
CA ALA A 73 -1.56 2.23 10.43
C ALA A 73 -1.59 3.26 11.56
N GLN A 74 -0.46 3.89 11.79
CA GLN A 74 -0.33 5.04 12.70
C GLN A 74 0.41 6.15 11.98
N LYS A 75 -0.08 7.39 12.10
CA LYS A 75 0.60 8.59 11.59
C LYS A 75 0.82 9.55 12.75
N VAL A 76 2.01 10.12 12.82
CA VAL A 76 2.36 11.18 13.76
C VAL A 76 2.86 12.37 12.96
N GLU A 77 2.31 13.54 13.25
CA GLU A 77 2.69 14.80 12.62
C GLU A 77 3.13 15.81 13.66
N LEU A 78 4.26 16.46 13.41
CA LEU A 78 4.82 17.47 14.27
C LEU A 78 5.12 18.73 13.44
N ALA A 79 4.34 19.79 13.65
CA ALA A 79 4.57 21.06 12.98
C ALA A 79 5.90 21.69 13.44
N LEU A 80 6.78 22.06 12.52
CA LEU A 80 8.08 22.64 12.85
C LEU A 80 7.96 24.15 13.15
N GLU A 81 7.25 24.53 14.20
CA GLU A 81 7.13 25.94 14.61
C GLU A 81 8.38 26.46 15.34
N LYS A 82 8.72 27.73 15.12
CA LYS A 82 9.92 28.37 15.73
C LYS A 82 9.72 28.85 17.17
N LYS A 83 8.48 28.93 17.68
CA LYS A 83 8.17 29.74 18.87
C LYS A 83 7.58 28.97 20.07
N SER A 84 7.12 27.73 19.87
CA SER A 84 6.58 26.86 20.92
C SER A 84 6.96 25.41 20.63
N ALA A 85 7.10 24.58 21.67
CA ALA A 85 7.25 23.14 21.50
C ALA A 85 5.97 22.59 20.84
N PRO A 86 6.04 22.09 19.59
CA PRO A 86 4.86 21.63 18.89
C PRO A 86 4.29 20.37 19.55
N SER A 87 2.97 20.32 19.72
CA SER A 87 2.27 19.12 20.17
C SER A 87 2.16 18.13 19.01
N PRO A 88 2.52 16.84 19.21
CA PRO A 88 2.39 15.84 18.16
C PRO A 88 0.90 15.51 17.91
N LEU A 89 0.47 15.61 16.66
CA LEU A 89 -0.83 15.13 16.22
C LEU A 89 -0.72 13.65 15.88
N THR A 90 -1.57 12.82 16.50
CA THR A 90 -1.52 11.36 16.32
C THR A 90 -2.81 10.85 15.67
N TYR A 91 -2.64 10.06 14.62
CA TYR A 91 -3.71 9.43 13.87
C TYR A 91 -3.57 7.92 13.90
N ARG A 92 -4.70 7.22 13.87
CA ARG A 92 -4.77 5.76 13.81
C ARG A 92 -5.77 5.33 12.75
N GLY A 93 -5.51 4.18 12.13
CA GLY A 93 -6.36 3.72 11.06
C GLY A 93 -5.94 2.40 10.47
N THR A 94 -6.34 2.19 9.23
CA THR A 94 -5.97 1.01 8.44
C THR A 94 -5.32 1.44 7.13
N TRP A 95 -4.64 0.49 6.50
CA TRP A 95 -4.05 0.67 5.19
C TRP A 95 -4.30 -0.54 4.30
N MET A 96 -4.36 -0.30 3.00
CA MET A 96 -4.44 -1.34 1.99
C MET A 96 -3.73 -0.90 0.72
N VAL A 97 -3.30 -1.88 -0.08
CA VAL A 97 -2.73 -1.62 -1.39
C VAL A 97 -3.76 -1.96 -2.46
N ARG A 98 -4.03 -1.00 -3.35
CA ARG A 98 -4.89 -1.18 -4.51
C ARG A 98 -4.17 -2.00 -5.59
N GLU A 99 -4.92 -2.55 -6.54
CA GLU A 99 -4.36 -3.35 -7.64
C GLU A 99 -3.39 -2.56 -8.54
N ASP A 100 -3.51 -1.24 -8.58
CA ASP A 100 -2.60 -0.35 -9.30
C ASP A 100 -1.29 -0.06 -8.52
N GLY A 101 -1.14 -0.63 -7.32
CA GLY A 101 0.02 -0.45 -6.44
C GLY A 101 0.00 0.85 -5.62
N ILE A 102 -1.09 1.61 -5.66
CA ILE A 102 -1.28 2.78 -4.79
C ILE A 102 -1.74 2.31 -3.41
N VAL A 103 -1.15 2.88 -2.38
CA VAL A 103 -1.50 2.61 -0.99
C VAL A 103 -2.57 3.61 -0.57
N GLU A 104 -3.65 3.11 0.01
CA GLU A 104 -4.71 3.92 0.61
C GLU A 104 -4.63 3.80 2.14
N LEU A 105 -4.48 4.93 2.82
CA LEU A 105 -4.60 5.07 4.26
C LEU A 105 -5.98 5.62 4.60
N SER A 106 -6.62 5.07 5.62
CA SER A 106 -7.87 5.58 6.20
C SER A 106 -7.66 5.89 7.67
N LEU A 107 -7.41 7.15 8.00
CA LEU A 107 -6.97 7.62 9.31
C LEU A 107 -8.09 8.36 10.06
N VAL A 108 -8.07 8.26 11.39
CA VAL A 108 -8.86 9.10 12.30
C VAL A 108 -7.92 9.75 13.30
N SER A 109 -8.13 11.04 13.58
CA SER A 109 -7.39 11.74 14.62
C SER A 109 -7.71 11.17 16.00
N SER A 110 -6.68 10.90 16.79
CA SER A 110 -6.85 10.34 18.14
C SER A 110 -7.61 11.29 19.07
N GLU A 111 -7.56 12.59 18.81
CA GLU A 111 -8.30 13.60 19.59
C GLU A 111 -9.76 13.74 19.13
N GLN A 112 -10.08 13.32 17.90
CA GLN A 112 -11.38 13.52 17.27
C GLN A 112 -11.89 12.19 16.70
N SER A 113 -12.09 11.22 17.58
CA SER A 113 -12.53 9.86 17.22
C SER A 113 -13.92 9.77 16.57
N LYS A 114 -14.70 10.84 16.59
CA LYS A 114 -16.01 10.94 15.92
C LYS A 114 -15.94 11.58 14.52
N ALA A 115 -14.78 12.10 14.12
CA ALA A 115 -14.60 12.66 12.78
C ALA A 115 -14.60 11.54 11.72
N PRO A 116 -15.00 11.82 10.47
CA PRO A 116 -14.89 10.86 9.38
C PRO A 116 -13.43 10.45 9.17
N HIS A 117 -13.23 9.24 8.66
CA HIS A 117 -11.89 8.78 8.28
C HIS A 117 -11.36 9.61 7.11
N GLU A 118 -10.21 10.24 7.30
CA GLU A 118 -9.48 10.93 6.25
C GLU A 118 -8.72 9.91 5.40
N LYS A 119 -8.85 10.05 4.09
CA LYS A 119 -8.18 9.17 3.13
C LYS A 119 -6.94 9.83 2.55
N GLU A 120 -5.84 9.10 2.55
CA GLU A 120 -4.56 9.53 1.99
C GLU A 120 -4.02 8.49 1.03
N LEU A 121 -3.38 8.94 -0.05
CA LEU A 121 -2.77 8.07 -1.04
C LEU A 121 -1.25 8.18 -0.98
N TYR A 122 -0.58 7.03 -1.09
CA TYR A 122 0.88 6.94 -1.18
C TYR A 122 1.31 6.08 -2.37
N GLU A 123 2.44 6.44 -2.97
CA GLU A 123 3.09 5.68 -4.05
C GLU A 123 4.44 5.16 -3.57
N LEU A 124 4.68 3.86 -3.73
CA LEU A 124 6.00 3.27 -3.48
C LEU A 124 6.96 3.73 -4.58
N ILE A 125 8.05 4.41 -4.20
CA ILE A 125 9.12 4.80 -5.13
C ILE A 125 10.11 3.64 -5.27
N ASP A 126 10.54 3.10 -4.14
CA ASP A 126 11.48 2.00 -4.01
C ASP A 126 11.22 1.25 -2.69
N GLY A 127 11.97 0.18 -2.39
CA GLY A 127 11.76 -0.65 -1.19
C GLY A 127 11.93 0.09 0.15
N ASN A 128 12.43 1.33 0.13
CA ASN A 128 12.77 2.14 1.29
C ASN A 128 12.13 3.53 1.23
N SER A 129 11.33 3.88 0.22
CA SER A 129 10.77 5.22 0.09
C SER A 129 9.34 5.20 -0.44
N VAL A 130 8.48 6.01 0.18
CA VAL A 130 7.11 6.27 -0.28
C VAL A 130 6.93 7.75 -0.56
N ARG A 131 6.04 8.09 -1.48
CA ARG A 131 5.64 9.46 -1.76
C ARG A 131 4.19 9.68 -1.38
N TYR A 132 3.94 10.70 -0.56
CA TYR A 132 2.60 11.20 -0.29
C TYR A 132 2.02 11.82 -1.55
N MET A 133 0.78 11.46 -1.87
CA MET A 133 0.06 11.91 -3.06
C MET A 133 -1.12 12.83 -2.73
N GLY A 134 -1.48 13.01 -1.46
CA GLY A 134 -2.68 13.74 -1.07
C GLY A 134 -3.92 12.87 -0.92
N ALA A 135 -5.07 13.52 -0.82
CA ALA A 135 -6.37 12.88 -0.77
C ALA A 135 -6.76 12.27 -2.14
N PRO A 136 -7.65 11.27 -2.17
CA PRO A 136 -8.21 10.76 -3.43
C PRO A 136 -8.80 11.89 -4.28
N GLY A 137 -8.36 12.00 -5.52
CA GLY A 137 -8.81 13.04 -6.46
C GLY A 137 -8.01 14.34 -6.44
N ALA A 138 -7.08 14.54 -5.50
CA ALA A 138 -6.26 15.76 -5.40
C ALA A 138 -5.14 15.86 -6.46
N GLY A 139 -4.95 14.83 -7.29
CA GLY A 139 -3.84 14.74 -8.24
C GLY A 139 -2.51 14.42 -7.56
N LYS A 140 -1.48 14.08 -8.35
CA LYS A 140 -0.12 13.84 -7.81
C LYS A 140 0.60 15.19 -7.63
N PRO A 141 1.52 15.32 -6.65
CA PRO A 141 2.44 16.45 -6.60
C PRO A 141 3.14 16.66 -7.94
N SER A 142 3.35 17.92 -8.34
CA SER A 142 4.08 18.24 -9.58
C SER A 142 5.49 17.64 -9.56
N LYS A 143 6.10 17.46 -10.74
CA LYS A 143 7.44 16.85 -10.84
C LYS A 143 8.49 17.55 -9.96
N GLU A 144 8.44 18.87 -9.89
CA GLU A 144 9.36 19.69 -9.08
C GLU A 144 9.08 19.58 -7.59
N MET A 145 7.80 19.39 -7.22
CA MET A 145 7.40 19.28 -5.82
C MET A 145 7.49 17.85 -5.28
N ALA A 146 7.41 16.84 -6.14
CA ALA A 146 7.42 15.42 -5.78
C ALA A 146 8.55 14.99 -4.82
N PRO A 147 9.80 15.51 -4.91
CA PRO A 147 10.86 15.17 -3.97
C PRO A 147 10.58 15.58 -2.52
N PHE A 148 9.82 16.65 -2.30
CA PHE A 148 9.48 17.14 -0.95
C PHE A 148 8.38 16.33 -0.27
N TYR A 149 7.69 15.46 -1.02
CA TYR A 149 6.63 14.60 -0.49
C TYR A 149 7.11 13.16 -0.22
N VAL A 150 8.42 12.93 -0.19
CA VAL A 150 9.01 11.60 0.01
C VAL A 150 9.25 11.34 1.50
N LEU A 151 8.72 10.22 2.00
CA LEU A 151 9.03 9.67 3.31
C LEU A 151 9.95 8.46 3.14
N LYS A 152 11.05 8.44 3.90
CA LYS A 152 12.06 7.37 3.85
C LYS A 152 11.88 6.41 5.00
N LYS A 153 12.06 5.12 4.72
CA LYS A 153 12.02 4.05 5.70
C LYS A 153 13.13 4.27 6.73
N THR A 154 12.75 4.35 7.99
CA THR A 154 13.70 4.48 9.08
C THR A 154 14.21 3.09 9.46
N LYS A 155 15.49 2.98 9.81
CA LYS A 155 16.00 1.77 10.45
C LYS A 155 15.33 1.64 11.81
N LYS A 156 14.85 0.43 12.10
CA LYS A 156 14.27 0.09 13.40
C LYS A 156 15.38 -0.03 14.44
#